data_AF-A0A6P7TNN5-F1
#
_entry.id   AF-A0A6P7TNN5-F1
#
_cell.length_a   1.000
_cell.length_b   1.000
_cell.length_c   1.000
_cell.angle_alpha   90.00
_cell.angle_beta   90.00
_cell.angle_gamma   90.00
#
_symmetry.space_group_name_H-M   'P 1'
#
loop_
_entity.id
_entity.type
_entity.pdbx_description
1 polymer ?
#
loop_
_entity_poly.entity_id
_entity_poly.type
_entity_poly.pdbx_seq_one_letter_code
_entity_poly.pdbx_strand_id
1 'polypeptide(L)'
;FFSAVCLEAIGEAKVEWMTSSDIQASDEEVFNYTTVLPVKGEKEVDEALLHPGSYYFPFEFNLPQRLPSSFKSKHGRLRYFARMTIYTPDGPHHERKSKFAVISALDLNSEPDAALPVENDTYEAVGSWCCIAGTVTASMKLERKGYTLKEAIPIYAEIKNLSTRRIHSTKVSLIQVK
;
A
#
# COMPACT_ATOMS: atom_id res chain seq x y z
N PHE A 1 3.38 24.18 -31.83
CA PHE A 1 2.78 25.24 -31.01
C PHE A 1 2.26 24.60 -29.74
N PHE A 2 2.87 24.86 -28.58
CA PHE A 2 2.38 24.33 -27.30
C PHE A 2 2.03 25.51 -26.41
N SER A 3 0.83 25.53 -25.87
CA SER A 3 0.28 26.64 -25.08
C SER A 3 0.63 26.51 -23.59
N ALA A 4 0.70 25.29 -23.07
CA ALA A 4 1.01 25.03 -21.67
C ALA A 4 1.56 23.61 -21.47
N VAL A 5 2.32 23.45 -20.38
CA VAL A 5 2.70 22.15 -19.85
C VAL A 5 2.03 22.01 -18.49
N CYS A 6 1.09 21.08 -18.35
CA CYS A 6 0.36 20.82 -17.12
C CYS A 6 0.93 19.58 -16.43
N LEU A 7 1.14 19.67 -15.12
CA LEU A 7 1.49 18.57 -14.25
C LEU A 7 0.32 18.29 -13.30
N GLU A 8 -0.10 17.03 -13.26
CA GLU A 8 -1.09 16.53 -12.32
C GLU A 8 -0.46 15.40 -11.49
N ALA A 9 -0.58 15.43 -10.16
CA ALA A 9 -0.26 14.30 -9.30
C ALA A 9 -1.56 13.77 -8.70
N ILE A 10 -1.86 12.51 -8.98
CA ILE A 10 -3.19 11.92 -8.73
C ILE A 10 -3.04 10.63 -7.93
N GLY A 11 -3.92 10.44 -6.94
CA GLY A 11 -4.16 9.19 -6.23
C GLY A 11 -5.53 8.62 -6.57
N GLU A 12 -5.57 7.45 -7.20
CA GLU A 12 -6.81 6.79 -7.62
C GLU A 12 -7.01 5.47 -6.87
N ALA A 13 -8.10 5.38 -6.13
CA ALA A 13 -8.63 4.14 -5.57
C ALA A 13 -9.64 3.54 -6.55
N LYS A 14 -9.56 2.22 -6.76
CA LYS A 14 -10.53 1.44 -7.52
C LYS A 14 -10.86 0.16 -6.78
N VAL A 15 -12.13 -0.17 -6.65
CA VAL A 15 -12.61 -1.39 -6.01
C VAL A 15 -13.60 -2.08 -6.95
N GLU A 16 -13.44 -3.39 -7.14
CA GLU A 16 -14.29 -4.23 -7.97
C GLU A 16 -14.68 -5.50 -7.19
N TRP A 17 -15.98 -5.79 -7.12
CA TRP A 17 -16.50 -6.97 -6.44
C TRP A 17 -17.67 -7.59 -7.20
N MET A 18 -17.89 -8.89 -6.98
CA MET A 18 -19.00 -9.63 -7.57
C MET A 18 -20.13 -9.73 -6.55
N THR A 19 -21.35 -9.42 -6.98
CA THR A 19 -22.58 -9.81 -6.30
C THR A 19 -23.12 -11.09 -6.92
N SER A 20 -24.24 -11.62 -6.42
CA SER A 20 -24.87 -12.83 -6.95
C SER A 20 -25.32 -12.72 -8.42
N SER A 21 -25.52 -11.50 -8.93
CA SER A 21 -26.00 -11.25 -10.28
C SER A 21 -25.04 -10.47 -11.16
N ASP A 22 -24.15 -9.63 -10.58
CA ASP A 22 -23.41 -8.62 -11.35
C ASP A 22 -22.02 -8.32 -10.80
N ILE A 23 -21.20 -7.68 -11.62
CA ILE A 23 -19.94 -7.05 -11.18
C ILE A 23 -20.25 -5.59 -10.82
N GLN A 24 -19.86 -5.20 -9.61
CA GLN A 24 -19.92 -3.83 -9.11
C GLN A 24 -18.52 -3.24 -9.08
N ALA A 25 -18.41 -1.95 -9.41
CA ALA A 25 -17.15 -1.22 -9.39
C ALA A 25 -17.35 0.17 -8.77
N SER A 26 -16.35 0.66 -8.05
CA SER A 26 -16.31 1.99 -7.48
C SER A 26 -14.90 2.57 -7.63
N ASP A 27 -14.85 3.82 -8.11
CA ASP A 27 -13.62 4.57 -8.32
C ASP A 27 -13.69 5.85 -7.49
N GLU A 28 -12.58 6.19 -6.83
CA GLU A 28 -12.45 7.39 -6.00
C GLU A 28 -11.09 8.05 -6.23
N GLU A 29 -11.09 9.37 -6.34
CA GLU A 29 -9.88 10.18 -6.35
C GLU A 29 -9.56 10.62 -4.92
N VAL A 30 -8.49 10.06 -4.35
CA VAL A 30 -8.09 10.32 -2.96
C VAL A 30 -7.09 11.47 -2.84
N PHE A 31 -6.52 11.90 -3.96
CA PHE A 31 -5.54 12.97 -4.04
C PHE A 31 -5.52 13.54 -5.45
N ASN A 32 -5.51 14.87 -5.55
CA ASN A 32 -5.30 15.57 -6.81
C ASN A 32 -4.57 16.89 -6.55
N TYR A 33 -3.42 17.01 -7.18
CA TYR A 33 -2.65 18.23 -7.25
C TYR A 33 -2.44 18.57 -8.72
N THR A 34 -2.78 19.78 -9.13
CA THR A 34 -2.62 20.24 -10.52
C THR A 34 -1.85 21.56 -10.53
N THR A 35 -0.86 21.67 -11.43
CA THR A 35 -0.10 22.90 -11.63
C THR A 35 0.33 23.06 -13.09
N VAL A 36 0.47 24.30 -13.55
CA VAL A 36 1.04 24.62 -14.86
C VAL A 36 2.52 24.93 -14.68
N LEU A 37 3.38 24.21 -15.39
CA LEU A 37 4.82 24.40 -15.29
C LEU A 37 5.27 25.59 -16.14
N PRO A 38 6.11 26.47 -15.59
CA PRO A 38 6.65 27.58 -16.36
C PRO A 38 7.55 27.03 -17.46
N VAL A 39 7.35 27.55 -18.67
CA VAL A 39 8.23 27.27 -19.79
C VAL A 39 9.46 28.15 -19.67
N LYS A 40 10.47 27.70 -18.92
CA LYS A 40 11.77 28.35 -18.88
C LYS A 40 12.62 27.87 -20.06
N GLY A 41 12.70 28.68 -21.11
CA GLY A 41 13.74 28.55 -22.12
C GLY A 41 15.05 29.20 -21.64
N GLU A 42 16.19 28.81 -22.22
CA GLU A 42 17.49 29.51 -22.00
C GLU A 42 17.48 30.96 -22.50
N LYS A 43 16.46 31.35 -23.26
CA LYS A 43 16.19 32.73 -23.67
C LYS A 43 14.87 33.14 -23.04
N GLU A 44 14.77 34.37 -22.53
CA GLU A 44 13.47 34.97 -22.22
C GLU A 44 12.64 34.94 -23.50
N VAL A 45 11.71 33.98 -23.59
CA VAL A 45 10.84 33.83 -24.75
C VAL A 45 9.59 34.65 -24.49
N ASP A 46 9.53 35.78 -25.17
CA ASP A 46 8.30 36.51 -25.44
C ASP A 46 7.31 35.56 -26.15
N GLU A 47 6.10 35.46 -25.58
CA GLU A 47 4.91 34.77 -26.09
C GLU A 47 5.07 33.37 -26.75
N ALA A 48 4.76 32.32 -25.97
CA ALA A 48 4.08 31.08 -26.39
C ALA A 48 4.71 30.18 -27.47
N LEU A 49 5.96 30.40 -27.93
CA LEU A 49 6.57 29.63 -29.00
C LEU A 49 7.87 28.94 -28.56
N LEU A 50 7.75 27.67 -28.15
CA LEU A 50 8.91 26.79 -28.01
C LEU A 50 9.44 26.38 -29.40
N HIS A 51 10.67 26.77 -29.70
CA HIS A 51 11.40 26.33 -30.90
C HIS A 51 11.77 24.83 -30.83
N PRO A 52 12.15 24.19 -31.94
CA PRO A 52 12.72 22.84 -31.91
C PRO A 52 13.92 22.77 -30.95
N GLY A 53 13.91 21.81 -30.03
CA GLY A 53 14.95 21.69 -29.02
C GLY A 53 14.56 20.71 -27.91
N SER A 54 15.45 20.54 -26.92
CA SER A 54 15.17 19.80 -25.71
C SER A 54 14.83 20.75 -24.57
N TYR A 55 13.71 20.50 -23.91
CA TYR A 55 13.22 21.31 -22.80
C TYR A 55 13.14 20.47 -21.54
N TYR A 56 13.53 21.05 -20.41
CA TYR A 56 13.50 20.43 -19.10
C TYR A 56 12.59 21.25 -18.19
N PHE A 57 11.54 20.60 -17.67
CA PHE A 57 10.56 21.22 -16.79
C PHE A 57 10.72 20.61 -15.38
N PRO A 58 11.58 21.18 -14.53
CA PRO A 58 11.69 20.71 -13.15
C PRO A 58 10.38 20.98 -12.42
N PHE A 59 9.96 20.04 -11.58
CA PHE A 59 8.77 20.16 -10.78
C PHE A 59 8.96 19.58 -9.39
N GLU A 60 8.20 20.11 -8.45
CA GLU A 60 8.11 19.63 -7.08
C GLU A 60 6.67 19.82 -6.59
N PHE A 61 6.18 18.87 -5.80
CA PHE A 61 4.91 18.98 -5.11
C PHE A 61 5.01 18.25 -3.78
N ASN A 62 4.23 18.71 -2.80
CA ASN A 62 4.17 18.08 -1.49
C ASN A 62 2.97 17.13 -1.42
N LEU A 63 3.21 15.93 -0.92
CA LEU A 63 2.13 15.00 -0.61
C LEU A 63 1.47 15.39 0.73
N PRO A 64 0.13 15.34 0.83
CA PRO A 64 -0.55 15.47 2.10
C PRO A 64 -0.09 14.42 3.11
N GLN A 65 0.00 14.79 4.40
CA GLN A 65 0.55 13.90 5.44
C GLN A 65 -0.27 12.62 5.66
N ARG A 66 -1.58 12.64 5.40
CA ARG A 66 -2.50 11.53 5.71
C ARG A 66 -2.93 10.74 4.48
N LEU A 67 -2.05 10.63 3.48
CA LEU A 67 -2.36 9.77 2.34
C LEU A 67 -2.27 8.29 2.73
N PRO A 68 -3.24 7.46 2.29
CA PRO A 68 -3.16 6.02 2.46
C PRO A 68 -2.00 5.41 1.65
N SER A 69 -1.46 4.29 2.14
CA SER A 69 -0.42 3.54 1.43
C SER A 69 -0.93 3.02 0.10
N SER A 70 -0.07 3.06 -0.92
CA SER A 70 -0.33 2.36 -2.18
C SER A 70 -0.49 0.88 -1.93
N PHE A 71 -1.56 0.27 -2.47
CA PHE A 71 -1.79 -1.16 -2.34
C PHE A 71 -2.43 -1.74 -3.59
N LYS A 72 -2.30 -3.06 -3.74
CA LYS A 72 -2.97 -3.84 -4.77
C LYS A 72 -3.48 -5.13 -4.15
N SER A 73 -4.76 -5.43 -4.34
CA SER A 73 -5.41 -6.65 -3.90
C SER A 73 -6.21 -7.27 -5.04
N LYS A 74 -6.89 -8.40 -4.77
CA LYS A 74 -7.80 -9.04 -5.72
C LYS A 74 -9.01 -8.15 -6.06
N HIS A 75 -9.48 -7.37 -5.09
CA HIS A 75 -10.74 -6.63 -5.18
C HIS A 75 -10.54 -5.13 -5.39
N GLY A 76 -9.30 -4.67 -5.50
CA GLY A 76 -9.07 -3.25 -5.66
C GLY A 76 -7.62 -2.85 -5.51
N ARG A 77 -7.38 -1.56 -5.67
CA ARG A 77 -6.07 -0.95 -5.59
C ARG A 77 -6.17 0.53 -5.29
N LEU A 78 -5.10 1.05 -4.70
CA LEU A 78 -4.84 2.47 -4.60
C LEU A 78 -3.47 2.74 -5.25
N ARG A 79 -3.43 3.60 -6.27
CA ARG A 79 -2.21 3.95 -7.00
C ARG A 79 -2.02 5.46 -7.04
N TYR A 80 -0.75 5.87 -7.06
CA TYR A 80 -0.39 7.26 -7.30
C TYR A 80 0.47 7.39 -8.56
N PHE A 81 0.26 8.48 -9.30
CA PHE A 81 1.08 8.81 -10.46
C PHE A 81 1.13 10.32 -10.70
N ALA A 82 2.24 10.78 -11.27
CA ALA A 82 2.34 12.09 -11.89
C ALA A 82 2.02 11.95 -13.38
N ARG A 83 1.18 12.84 -13.91
CA ARG A 83 0.80 12.96 -15.31
C ARG A 83 1.27 14.32 -15.80
N MET A 84 2.07 14.32 -16.86
CA MET A 84 2.45 15.52 -17.58
C MET A 84 1.68 15.58 -18.90
N THR A 85 0.96 16.67 -19.14
CA THR A 85 0.18 16.89 -20.36
C THR A 85 0.67 18.15 -21.06
N ILE A 86 1.07 18.01 -22.31
CA ILE A 86 1.42 19.12 -23.20
C ILE A 86 0.14 19.54 -23.94
N TYR A 87 -0.25 20.79 -23.77
CA TYR A 87 -1.40 21.39 -24.46
C TYR A 87 -0.93 22.20 -25.67
N THR A 88 -1.73 22.17 -26.73
CA THR A 88 -1.67 23.05 -27.90
C THR A 88 -2.94 23.90 -27.93
N PRO A 89 -3.06 24.89 -28.83
CA PRO A 89 -4.32 25.63 -29.01
C PRO A 89 -5.54 24.72 -29.30
N ASP A 90 -5.30 23.55 -29.89
CA ASP A 90 -6.34 22.57 -30.25
C ASP A 90 -6.66 21.57 -29.12
N GLY A 91 -6.02 21.69 -27.94
CA GLY A 91 -6.25 20.84 -26.78
C GLY A 91 -5.02 20.01 -26.35
N PRO A 92 -5.21 18.90 -25.61
CA PRO A 92 -4.10 18.06 -25.15
C PRO A 92 -3.48 17.32 -26.34
N HIS A 93 -2.16 17.44 -26.50
CA HIS A 93 -1.43 16.87 -27.63
C HIS A 93 -0.60 15.65 -27.24
N HIS A 94 0.05 15.70 -26.07
CA HIS A 94 0.84 14.58 -25.58
C HIS A 94 0.73 14.43 -24.06
N GLU A 95 0.62 13.19 -23.59
CA GLU A 95 0.52 12.85 -22.17
C GLU A 95 1.58 11.81 -21.81
N ARG A 96 2.24 12.00 -20.66
CA ARG A 96 3.10 10.98 -20.06
C ARG A 96 2.79 10.79 -18.58
N LYS A 97 2.63 9.54 -18.16
CA LYS A 97 2.40 9.15 -16.76
C LYS A 97 3.64 8.47 -16.16
N SER A 98 3.95 8.80 -14.90
CA SER A 98 4.98 8.13 -14.09
C SER A 98 4.39 7.75 -12.74
N LYS A 99 4.49 6.48 -12.36
CA LYS A 99 3.96 5.98 -11.09
C LYS A 99 4.94 6.23 -9.96
N PHE A 100 4.42 6.51 -8.76
CA PHE A 100 5.20 6.54 -7.54
C PHE A 100 4.46 5.81 -6.41
N ALA A 101 5.20 5.35 -5.40
CA ALA A 101 4.63 4.67 -4.24
C ALA A 101 4.48 5.65 -3.09
N VAL A 102 3.30 5.65 -2.47
CA VAL A 102 3.06 6.30 -1.18
C VAL A 102 3.09 5.22 -0.11
N ILE A 103 3.90 5.42 0.92
CA ILE A 103 3.94 4.58 2.12
C ILE A 103 3.49 5.47 3.26
N SER A 104 2.26 5.27 3.72
CA SER A 104 1.75 5.91 4.92
C SER A 104 2.58 5.42 6.10
N ALA A 105 3.36 6.31 6.69
CA ALA A 105 4.18 5.98 7.84
C ALA A 105 3.29 5.85 9.07
N LEU A 106 3.08 4.62 9.54
CA LEU A 106 2.57 4.40 10.89
C LEU A 106 3.74 4.63 11.84
N ASP A 107 3.63 5.66 12.68
CA ASP A 107 4.59 5.86 13.78
C ASP A 107 4.21 4.91 14.92
N LEU A 108 4.96 3.82 15.07
CA LEU A 108 4.75 2.87 16.16
C LEU A 108 4.91 3.51 17.54
N ASN A 109 5.64 4.62 17.67
CA ASN A 109 5.76 5.34 18.94
C ASN A 109 4.44 6.02 19.34
N SER A 110 3.56 6.28 18.38
CA SER A 110 2.23 6.83 18.62
C SER A 110 1.18 5.77 18.97
N GLU A 111 1.51 4.48 18.79
CA GLU A 111 0.62 3.37 19.09
C GLU A 111 0.88 2.86 20.52
N PRO A 112 -0.01 3.14 21.49
CA PRO A 112 0.24 2.87 22.92
C PRO A 112 0.49 1.38 23.21
N ASP A 113 -0.10 0.50 22.41
CA ASP A 113 -0.04 -0.93 22.57
C ASP A 113 1.15 -1.58 21.84
N ALA A 114 1.86 -0.84 20.97
CA ALA A 114 2.90 -1.40 20.12
C ALA A 114 4.03 -2.04 20.93
N ALA A 115 4.40 -1.45 22.07
CA ALA A 115 5.46 -1.94 22.94
C ALA A 115 5.02 -3.04 23.92
N LEU A 116 3.72 -3.32 24.03
CA LEU A 116 3.21 -4.30 24.98
C LEU A 116 3.47 -5.73 24.47
N PRO A 117 3.87 -6.67 25.36
CA PRO A 117 3.97 -8.07 24.99
C PRO A 117 2.60 -8.65 24.66
N VAL A 118 2.60 -9.69 23.84
CA VAL A 118 1.40 -10.47 23.55
C VAL A 118 1.70 -11.94 23.75
N GLU A 119 0.80 -12.64 24.42
CA GLU A 119 0.86 -14.07 24.67
C GLU A 119 -0.51 -14.66 24.40
N ASN A 120 -0.53 -15.79 23.71
CA ASN A 120 -1.77 -16.49 23.40
C ASN A 120 -1.58 -17.99 23.47
N ASP A 121 -2.56 -18.65 24.07
CA ASP A 121 -2.61 -20.09 24.25
C ASP A 121 -3.80 -20.64 23.49
N THR A 122 -3.55 -21.67 22.68
CA THR A 122 -4.60 -22.44 22.00
C THR A 122 -4.54 -23.88 22.44
N TYR A 123 -5.72 -24.49 22.60
CA TYR A 123 -5.90 -25.84 23.07
C TYR A 123 -6.79 -26.59 22.07
N GLU A 124 -6.37 -27.81 21.70
CA GLU A 124 -7.15 -28.68 20.82
C GLU A 124 -7.15 -30.12 21.35
N ALA A 125 -8.33 -30.74 21.31
CA ALA A 125 -8.49 -32.15 21.59
C ALA A 125 -8.11 -32.97 20.34
N VAL A 126 -7.21 -33.93 20.49
CA VAL A 126 -6.75 -34.77 19.39
C VAL A 126 -7.53 -36.08 19.41
N GLY A 127 -8.33 -36.35 18.39
CA GLY A 127 -9.10 -37.59 18.30
C GLY A 127 -10.31 -37.48 17.38
N SER A 128 -11.15 -38.51 17.41
CA SER A 128 -12.47 -38.52 16.77
C SER A 128 -13.56 -38.48 17.86
N TRP A 129 -14.81 -38.26 17.47
CA TRP A 129 -15.97 -38.10 18.34
C TRP A 129 -16.11 -39.19 19.43
N CYS A 130 -15.69 -40.43 19.15
CA CYS A 130 -15.76 -41.54 20.12
C CYS A 130 -14.43 -41.87 20.82
N CYS A 131 -13.30 -41.32 20.36
CA CYS A 131 -11.97 -41.71 20.81
C CYS A 131 -11.05 -40.48 20.87
N ILE A 132 -11.09 -39.77 22.01
CA ILE A 132 -10.16 -38.69 22.31
C ILE A 132 -8.82 -39.31 22.73
N ALA A 133 -7.77 -39.04 21.96
CA ALA A 133 -6.42 -39.56 22.16
C ALA A 133 -5.56 -38.70 23.10
N GLY A 134 -6.14 -37.64 23.66
CA GLY A 134 -5.54 -36.65 24.54
C GLY A 134 -5.57 -35.25 23.92
N THR A 135 -4.71 -34.35 24.39
CA THR A 135 -4.80 -32.92 24.06
C THR A 135 -3.44 -32.35 23.65
N VAL A 136 -3.48 -31.28 22.85
CA VAL A 136 -2.30 -30.50 22.48
C VAL A 136 -2.58 -29.04 22.80
N THR A 137 -1.64 -28.42 23.51
CA THR A 137 -1.66 -26.98 23.79
C THR A 137 -0.48 -26.33 23.08
N ALA A 138 -0.74 -25.22 22.39
CA ALA A 138 0.26 -24.38 21.75
C ALA A 138 0.21 -22.97 22.34
N SER A 139 1.30 -22.57 22.97
CA SER A 139 1.51 -21.25 23.56
C SER A 139 2.48 -20.46 22.71
N MET A 140 2.17 -19.21 22.41
CA MET A 140 3.07 -18.32 21.66
C MET A 140 3.12 -16.95 22.33
N LYS A 141 4.34 -16.44 22.48
CA LYS A 141 4.63 -15.13 23.07
C LYS A 141 5.53 -14.30 22.15
N LEU A 142 5.18 -13.02 22.04
CA LEU A 142 6.00 -11.96 21.46
C LEU A 142 6.27 -10.91 22.54
N GLU A 143 7.46 -10.34 22.54
CA GLU A 143 7.84 -9.30 23.51
C GLU A 143 7.13 -7.97 23.25
N ARG A 144 6.69 -7.74 22.02
CA ARG A 144 5.96 -6.54 21.59
C ARG A 144 4.98 -6.85 20.46
N LYS A 145 3.96 -6.00 20.28
CA LYS A 145 2.95 -6.09 19.18
C LYS A 145 3.41 -5.42 17.89
N GLY A 146 4.14 -4.31 17.98
CA GLY A 146 4.56 -3.49 16.85
C GLY A 146 5.99 -3.79 16.42
N TYR A 147 6.21 -3.99 15.12
CA TYR A 147 7.51 -4.16 14.49
C TYR A 147 7.60 -3.32 13.22
N THR A 148 8.79 -2.80 12.95
CA THR A 148 9.05 -2.04 11.72
C THR A 148 9.38 -2.96 10.55
N LEU A 149 9.31 -2.42 9.32
CA LEU A 149 9.72 -3.16 8.14
C LEU A 149 11.19 -3.57 8.24
N LYS A 150 11.48 -4.83 7.89
CA LYS A 150 12.80 -5.48 7.94
C LYS A 150 13.33 -5.79 9.34
N GLU A 151 12.57 -5.53 10.38
CA GLU A 151 12.90 -5.94 11.74
C GLU A 151 12.67 -7.44 11.93
N ALA A 152 13.53 -8.10 12.70
CA ALA A 152 13.30 -9.49 13.10
C ALA A 152 12.24 -9.55 14.21
N ILE A 153 11.33 -10.52 14.11
CA ILE A 153 10.28 -10.77 15.11
C ILE A 153 10.74 -11.96 15.97
N PRO A 154 11.18 -11.76 17.22
CA PRO A 154 11.52 -12.86 18.11
C PRO A 154 10.23 -13.56 18.57
N ILE A 155 10.16 -14.87 18.37
CA ILE A 155 8.99 -15.69 18.69
C ILE A 155 9.38 -16.74 19.72
N TYR A 156 8.69 -16.73 20.86
CA TYR A 156 8.79 -17.78 21.87
C TYR A 156 7.56 -18.65 21.77
N ALA A 157 7.73 -19.95 21.53
CA ALA A 157 6.62 -20.88 21.40
C ALA A 157 6.87 -22.16 22.21
N GLU A 158 5.82 -22.64 22.88
CA GLU A 158 5.82 -23.88 23.65
C GLU A 158 4.70 -24.79 23.15
N ILE A 159 5.00 -26.07 22.92
CA ILE A 159 4.01 -27.09 22.58
C ILE A 159 3.97 -28.13 23.70
N LYS A 160 2.81 -28.29 24.33
CA LYS A 160 2.55 -29.35 25.31
C LYS A 160 1.69 -30.42 24.67
N ASN A 161 2.29 -31.58 24.37
CA ASN A 161 1.57 -32.73 23.84
C ASN A 161 1.22 -33.71 24.97
N LEU A 162 -0.02 -33.65 25.43
CA LEU A 162 -0.60 -34.60 26.38
C LEU A 162 -1.47 -35.64 25.65
N SER A 163 -1.21 -35.86 24.37
CA SER A 163 -1.86 -36.88 23.56
C SER A 163 -0.95 -38.08 23.32
N THR A 164 -1.57 -39.20 22.99
CA THR A 164 -0.87 -40.42 22.54
C THR A 164 -0.43 -40.33 21.07
N ARG A 165 -0.77 -39.24 20.37
CA ARG A 165 -0.40 -39.01 18.96
C ARG A 165 0.92 -38.25 18.88
N ARG A 166 1.76 -38.64 17.91
CA ARG A 166 3.03 -37.96 17.64
C ARG A 166 2.79 -36.69 16.81
N ILE A 167 3.39 -35.58 17.24
CA ILE A 167 3.45 -34.35 16.44
C ILE A 167 4.63 -34.48 15.45
N HIS A 168 4.35 -34.34 14.16
CA HIS A 168 5.36 -34.49 13.10
C HIS A 168 6.11 -33.20 12.78
N SER A 169 5.43 -32.05 12.85
CA SER A 169 6.03 -30.74 12.59
C SER A 169 5.25 -29.61 13.26
N THR A 170 5.92 -28.47 13.43
CA THR A 170 5.34 -27.22 13.94
C THR A 170 5.67 -26.11 12.95
N LYS A 171 4.73 -25.19 12.72
CA LYS A 171 4.90 -24.08 11.78
C LYS A 171 4.44 -22.78 12.41
N VAL A 172 5.19 -21.71 12.17
CA VAL A 172 4.80 -20.34 12.47
C VAL A 172 4.72 -19.56 11.16
N SER A 173 3.77 -18.64 11.03
CA SER A 173 3.60 -17.85 9.81
C SER A 173 3.04 -16.48 10.16
N LEU A 174 3.56 -15.45 9.50
CA LEU A 174 2.98 -14.12 9.53
C LEU A 174 1.85 -14.07 8.50
N ILE A 175 0.64 -13.72 8.95
CA ILE A 175 -0.56 -13.68 8.11
C ILE A 175 -1.06 -12.25 8.06
N GLN A 176 -1.25 -11.73 6.85
CA GLN A 176 -1.95 -10.46 6.65
C GLN A 176 -3.46 -10.75 6.67
N VAL A 177 -4.16 -10.22 7.68
CA VAL A 177 -5.63 -10.29 7.76
C VAL A 177 -6.22 -9.16 6.92
N LYS A 178 -7.30 -9.44 6.20
CA LYS A 178 -8.02 -8.49 5.34
C LYS A 178 -9.00 -7.64 6.12
#